data_AF-A0A524L669-F1
#
_entry.id   AF-A0A524L669-F1
#
_cell.length_a   1.000
_cell.length_b   1.000
_cell.length_c   1.000
_cell.angle_alpha   90.00
_cell.angle_beta   90.00
_cell.angle_gamma   90.00
#
_symmetry.space_group_name_H-M   'P 1'
#
loop_
_entity.id
_entity.type
_entity.pdbx_description
1 polymer ?
#
loop_
_entity_poly.entity_id
_entity_poly.type
_entity_poly.pdbx_seq_one_letter_code
_entity_poly.pdbx_strand_id
1 'polypeptide(L)' 'SALKEDVPVIAEGRIWEPRQARKCLDLGAFATVVGTAITRPWVVTRRFVDAIDA' A
#
# COMPACT_ATOMS: atom_id res chain seq x y z
N SER A 1 -4.72 4.40 -21.98
CA SER A 1 -6.16 4.15 -21.99
C SER A 1 -6.66 4.34 -20.57
N ALA A 2 -7.73 5.11 -20.39
CA ALA A 2 -8.45 5.11 -19.12
C ALA A 2 -9.03 3.71 -18.90
N LEU A 3 -9.01 3.21 -17.67
CA LEU A 3 -9.71 1.99 -17.31
C LEU A 3 -11.19 2.19 -17.62
N LYS A 4 -11.84 1.16 -18.16
CA LYS A 4 -13.28 1.17 -18.38
C LYS A 4 -13.93 1.34 -17.00
N GLU A 5 -14.79 2.36 -16.86
CA GLU A 5 -15.30 2.88 -15.58
C GLU A 5 -15.96 1.82 -14.66
N ASP A 6 -16.29 0.65 -15.20
CA ASP A 6 -16.97 -0.44 -14.49
C ASP A 6 -16.06 -1.58 -14.01
N VAL A 7 -14.74 -1.56 -14.29
CA VAL A 7 -13.86 -2.66 -13.87
C VAL A 7 -13.42 -2.43 -12.42
N PRO A 8 -13.76 -3.32 -11.46
CA PRO A 8 -13.32 -3.16 -10.08
C PRO A 8 -11.80 -3.29 -9.98
N VAL A 9 -11.14 -2.21 -9.54
CA VAL A 9 -9.68 -2.16 -9.39
C VAL A 9 -9.30 -2.48 -7.95
N ILE A 10 -8.38 -3.42 -7.76
CA ILE A 10 -7.74 -3.66 -6.47
C ILE A 10 -6.36 -2.99 -6.49
N ALA A 11 -6.14 -2.04 -5.59
CA ALA A 11 -4.84 -1.40 -5.41
C ALA A 11 -3.94 -2.29 -4.53
N GLU A 12 -2.82 -2.76 -5.06
CA GLU A 12 -1.88 -3.60 -4.32
C GLU A 12 -0.44 -3.12 -4.54
N GLY A 13 0.38 -3.31 -3.50
CA GLY A 13 1.83 -3.21 -3.59
C GLY A 13 2.36 -1.84 -3.16
N ARG A 14 3.47 -1.86 -2.41
CA ARG A 14 4.20 -0.68 -1.93
C ARG A 14 3.38 0.30 -1.08
N ILE A 15 2.30 -0.17 -0.47
CA ILE A 15 1.49 0.58 0.51
C ILE A 15 2.09 0.32 1.90
N TRP A 16 2.70 1.35 2.46
CA TRP A 16 3.43 1.32 3.73
C TRP A 16 2.71 2.08 4.85
N GLU A 17 1.86 3.04 4.50
CA GLU A 17 1.23 3.94 5.48
C GLU A 17 -0.29 3.98 5.31
N PRO A 18 -1.08 4.14 6.41
CA PRO A 18 -2.54 4.22 6.32
C PRO A 18 -3.06 5.28 5.34
N ARG A 19 -2.40 6.45 5.27
CA ARG A 19 -2.78 7.53 4.34
C ARG A 19 -2.62 7.12 2.86
N GLN A 20 -1.70 6.21 2.55
CA GLN A 20 -1.53 5.71 1.18
C GLN A 20 -2.68 4.78 0.81
N ALA A 21 -3.13 3.92 1.75
CA ALA A 21 -4.31 3.09 1.54
C ALA A 21 -5.58 3.95 1.35
N ARG A 22 -5.75 5.01 2.16
CA ARG A 22 -6.85 5.99 1.98
C ARG A 22 -6.81 6.63 0.59
N LYS A 23 -5.62 7.07 0.16
CA LYS A 23 -5.42 7.66 -1.18
C LYS A 23 -5.79 6.69 -2.31
N CYS A 24 -5.50 5.39 -2.19
CA CYS A 24 -5.91 4.39 -3.18
C CYS A 24 -7.44 4.36 -3.34
N LEU A 25 -8.18 4.40 -2.23
CA LEU A 25 -9.64 4.45 -2.24
C LEU A 25 -10.17 5.78 -2.82
N ASP A 26 -9.53 6.91 -2.49
CA ASP A 26 -9.91 8.23 -3.04
C ASP A 26 -9.71 8.31 -4.56
N LEU A 27 -8.76 7.54 -5.11
CA LEU A 27 -8.49 7.45 -6.54
C LEU A 27 -9.41 6.46 -7.28
N GLY A 28 -10.37 5.84 -6.58
CA GLY A 28 -11.36 4.95 -7.18
C GLY A 28 -11.01 3.46 -7.14
N ALA A 29 -10.05 3.03 -6.33
CA ALA A 29 -9.85 1.61 -6.09
C ALA A 29 -11.06 1.02 -5.35
N PHE A 30 -11.56 -0.12 -5.81
CA PHE A 30 -12.60 -0.89 -5.13
C PHE A 30 -12.13 -1.40 -3.76
N ALA A 31 -10.89 -1.88 -3.71
CA ALA A 31 -10.26 -2.35 -2.48
C ALA A 31 -8.76 -2.09 -2.51
N THR A 32 -8.12 -2.17 -1.34
CA THR A 32 -6.68 -2.03 -1.18
C THR A 32 -6.10 -3.22 -0.43
N VAL A 33 -5.02 -3.81 -0.96
CA VAL A 33 -4.31 -4.94 -0.34
C VAL A 33 -2.98 -4.44 0.24
N VAL A 34 -2.80 -4.69 1.54
CA VAL A 34 -1.59 -4.35 2.28
C VAL A 34 -0.95 -5.62 2.83
N GLY A 35 0.19 -5.99 2.26
CA GLY A 35 0.96 -7.19 2.65
C GLY A 35 2.08 -6.84 3.64
N THR A 36 3.30 -6.69 3.11
CA THR A 36 4.55 -6.53 3.87
C THR A 36 4.48 -5.55 5.05
N ALA A 37 3.80 -4.42 4.89
CA ALA A 37 3.70 -3.40 5.94
C ALA A 37 2.91 -3.87 7.18
N ILE A 38 2.11 -4.95 7.07
CA ILE A 38 1.33 -5.54 8.17
C ILE A 38 1.88 -6.94 8.53
N THR A 39 2.08 -7.82 7.55
CA THR A 39 2.31 -9.26 7.80
C THR A 39 3.77 -9.69 7.80
N ARG A 40 4.72 -8.77 7.55
CA ARG A 40 6.17 -9.08 7.54
C ARG A 40 6.92 -8.22 8.56
N PRO A 41 6.78 -8.50 9.88
CA PRO A 41 7.34 -7.66 10.94
C PRO A 41 8.85 -7.45 10.82
N TRP A 42 9.62 -8.46 10.38
CA TRP A 42 11.07 -8.32 10.19
C TRP A 42 11.44 -7.29 9.12
N VAL A 43 10.60 -7.08 8.10
CA VAL A 43 10.84 -6.04 7.08
C VAL A 43 10.51 -4.66 7.66
N VAL A 44 9.44 -4.55 8.46
CA VAL A 44 9.12 -3.32 9.18
C VAL A 44 10.27 -2.95 10.13
N THR A 45 10.72 -3.88 10.97
CA THR A 45 11.89 -3.67 11.86
C THR A 45 13.13 -3.25 11.08
N ARG A 46 13.45 -3.93 9.96
CA ARG A 46 14.60 -3.58 9.12
C ARG A 46 14.52 -2.13 8.63
N ARG A 47 13.35 -1.67 8.16
CA ARG A 47 13.16 -0.27 7.72
C ARG A 47 13.38 0.74 8.84
N PHE A 48 13.02 0.41 10.08
CA PHE A 48 13.31 1.27 11.23
C PHE A 48 14.80 1.33 11.52
N VAL A 49 15.49 0.18 11.55
CA VAL A 49 16.95 0.12 11.75
C VAL A 49 17.68 0.90 10.66
N ASP A 50 17.37 0.63 9.40
CA ASP A 50 18.01 1.29 8.25
C ASP A 50 17.80 2.81 8.26
N ALA A 51 16.68 3.32 8.82
CA ALA A 51 16.40 4.75 8.92
C ALA A 51 17.11 5.43 10.09
N ILE A 52 17.51 4.68 11.13
CA ILE A 52 18.28 5.19 12.27
C ILE A 52 19.78 5.20 11.95
N ASP A 53 20.25 4.18 11.24
CA ASP A 53 21.67 4.00 10.89
C ASP A 53 22.09 4.76 9.61
N ALA A 54 21.17 5.49 8.97
CA ALA A 54 21.41 6.32 7.78
C ALA A 54 21.88 7.74 8.15
#